data_AF-A0A0K9PB88-F1
#
_entry.id   AF-A0A0K9PB88-F1
#
_cell.length_a   1.000
_cell.length_b   1.000
_cell.length_c   1.000
_cell.angle_alpha   90.00
_cell.angle_beta   90.00
_cell.angle_gamma   90.00
#
_symmetry.space_group_name_H-M   'P 1'
#
loop_
_entity.id
_entity.type
_entity.pdbx_description
1 polymer ?
#
loop_
_entity_poly.entity_id
_entity_poly.type
_entity_poly.pdbx_seq_one_letter_code
_entity_poly.pdbx_strand_id
1 'polypeptide(L)'
;MYACGLATHIVASKDLLMLEDKLVEADSSDDHTISTIINSFSHMIPLKQNSAYNMMDVINKCFSKATVEEIIVSLEHEVVHHPKEWIKNALRLLKKASPTSLKICLKLIREGRMLGINECLKKEYRVVSHIMRFDVTKDYFEGVRALLLDKDNDPKVINNFGNHT
;
A
#
# COMPACT_ATOMS: atom_id res chain seq x y z
N MET A 1 10.24 -2.88 -3.84
CA MET A 1 10.05 -1.44 -4.19
C MET A 1 10.48 -1.18 -5.62
N TYR A 2 11.77 -1.32 -5.95
CA TYR A 2 12.29 -1.06 -7.31
C TYR A 2 11.56 -1.79 -8.44
N ALA A 3 11.49 -3.12 -8.41
CA ALA A 3 10.83 -3.89 -9.47
C ALA A 3 9.33 -3.60 -9.64
N CYS A 4 8.67 -3.06 -8.60
CA CYS A 4 7.26 -2.66 -8.68
C CYS A 4 7.08 -1.17 -9.01
N GLY A 5 8.15 -0.45 -9.37
CA GLY A 5 8.12 0.98 -9.72
C GLY A 5 7.96 1.94 -8.55
N LEU A 6 8.09 1.48 -7.30
CA LEU A 6 7.97 2.35 -6.11
C LEU A 6 9.28 3.07 -5.74
N ALA A 7 10.41 2.58 -6.22
CA ALA A 7 11.71 3.21 -6.05
C ALA A 7 12.37 3.31 -7.43
N THR A 8 13.04 4.43 -7.70
CA THR A 8 13.68 4.71 -8.99
C THR A 8 15.10 4.15 -9.10
N HIS A 9 15.79 3.96 -7.97
CA HIS A 9 17.16 3.48 -7.89
C HIS A 9 17.35 2.58 -6.67
N ILE A 10 18.42 1.77 -6.66
CA ILE A 10 18.83 0.97 -5.50
C ILE A 10 20.28 1.30 -5.19
N VAL A 11 20.53 1.88 -4.03
CA VAL A 11 21.88 2.26 -3.57
C VAL A 11 22.21 1.47 -2.31
N ALA A 12 23.43 0.94 -2.20
CA ALA A 12 23.86 0.25 -0.99
C ALA A 12 24.03 1.26 0.15
N SER A 13 23.59 0.91 1.37
CA SER A 13 23.59 1.83 2.51
C SER A 13 24.96 2.43 2.83
N LYS A 14 26.04 1.69 2.55
CA LYS A 14 27.43 2.13 2.77
C LYS A 14 27.86 3.25 1.82
N ASP A 15 27.22 3.37 0.66
CA ASP A 15 27.59 4.31 -0.41
C ASP A 15 26.70 5.57 -0.39
N LEU A 16 25.69 5.63 0.49
CA LEU A 16 24.75 6.76 0.59
C LEU A 16 25.44 8.07 0.94
N LEU A 17 26.40 8.07 1.87
CA LEU A 17 27.15 9.29 2.23
C LEU A 17 27.96 9.81 1.04
N MET A 18 28.62 8.91 0.30
CA MET A 18 29.37 9.31 -0.89
C MET A 18 28.46 9.83 -2.02
N LEU A 19 27.26 9.24 -2.17
CA LEU A 19 26.27 9.73 -3.11
C LEU A 19 25.81 11.14 -2.72
N GLU A 20 25.52 11.38 -1.44
CA GLU A 20 25.14 12.70 -0.92
C GLU A 20 26.24 13.74 -1.19
N ASP A 21 27.49 13.42 -0.84
CA ASP A 21 28.65 14.29 -1.11
C ASP A 21 28.76 14.64 -2.60
N LYS A 22 28.59 13.66 -3.50
CA LYS A 22 28.65 13.89 -4.95
C LYS A 22 27.50 14.74 -5.47
N LEU A 23 26.31 14.61 -4.92
CA LEU A 23 25.17 15.46 -5.27
C LEU A 23 25.39 16.90 -4.81
N VAL A 24 25.96 17.10 -3.61
CA VAL A 24 26.32 18.42 -3.09
C VAL A 24 27.43 19.05 -3.92
N GLU A 25 28.48 18.31 -4.24
CA GLU A 25 29.61 18.79 -5.08
C GLU A 25 29.17 19.21 -6.48
N ALA A 26 28.18 18.54 -7.05
CA ALA A 26 27.68 18.85 -8.39
C ALA A 26 26.95 20.20 -8.46
N ASP A 27 26.35 20.64 -7.35
CA ASP A 27 25.63 21.92 -7.19
C ASP A 27 24.81 22.32 -8.43
N SER A 28 24.06 21.36 -8.97
CA SER A 28 23.33 21.49 -10.22
C SER A 28 21.87 21.14 -10.02
N SER A 29 20.99 21.96 -10.60
CA SER A 29 19.55 21.68 -10.70
C SER A 29 19.17 20.97 -12.00
N ASP A 30 20.15 20.56 -12.80
CA ASP A 30 19.91 19.82 -14.04
C ASP A 30 19.59 18.35 -13.76
N ASP A 31 18.40 17.92 -14.15
CA ASP A 31 17.89 16.56 -13.92
C ASP A 31 18.80 15.48 -14.50
N HIS A 32 19.44 15.75 -15.65
CA HIS A 32 20.32 14.80 -16.32
C HIS A 32 21.61 14.57 -15.53
N THR A 33 22.21 15.65 -15.01
CA THR A 33 23.39 15.60 -14.14
C THR A 33 23.09 14.82 -12.87
N ILE A 34 21.99 15.15 -12.19
CA ILE A 34 21.56 14.47 -10.96
C ILE A 34 21.31 12.97 -11.22
N SER A 35 20.59 12.66 -12.29
CA SER A 35 20.30 11.27 -12.67
C SER A 35 21.57 10.49 -12.99
N THR A 36 22.55 11.11 -13.63
CA THR A 36 23.85 10.48 -13.94
C THR A 36 24.60 10.11 -12.66
N ILE A 37 24.62 11.01 -11.68
CA ILE A 37 25.25 10.76 -10.37
C ILE A 37 24.53 9.61 -9.66
N ILE A 38 23.20 9.66 -9.51
CA ILE A 38 22.47 8.59 -8.81
C ILE A 38 22.67 7.23 -9.52
N ASN A 39 22.68 7.22 -10.85
CA ASN A 39 22.91 6.00 -11.64
C ASN A 39 24.28 5.39 -11.41
N SER A 40 25.34 6.18 -11.17
CA SER A 40 26.67 5.63 -10.92
C SER A 40 26.76 4.85 -9.59
N PHE A 41 25.86 5.13 -8.65
CA PHE A 41 25.75 4.42 -7.37
C PHE A 41 24.64 3.34 -7.37
N SER A 42 23.85 3.26 -8.44
CA SER A 42 22.70 2.35 -8.50
C SER A 42 23.14 0.94 -8.89
N HIS A 43 22.53 -0.07 -8.25
CA HIS A 43 22.78 -1.47 -8.53
C HIS A 43 21.50 -2.19 -8.96
N MET A 44 21.62 -3.08 -9.95
CA MET A 44 20.56 -4.03 -10.24
C MET A 44 20.63 -5.21 -9.29
N ILE A 45 19.54 -5.46 -8.57
CA ILE A 45 19.40 -6.63 -7.69
C ILE A 45 18.43 -7.61 -8.34
N PRO A 46 18.78 -8.91 -8.43
CA PRO A 46 17.88 -9.92 -8.96
C PRO A 46 16.60 -10.01 -8.12
N LEU A 47 15.48 -10.25 -8.79
CA LEU A 47 14.20 -10.50 -8.15
C LEU A 47 14.28 -11.75 -7.27
N LYS A 48 13.85 -11.63 -6.01
CA LYS A 48 13.73 -12.78 -5.11
C LYS A 48 12.68 -13.75 -5.67
N GLN A 49 12.96 -15.06 -5.60
CA GLN A 49 12.07 -16.10 -6.14
C GLN A 49 10.67 -16.09 -5.50
N ASN A 50 10.58 -15.74 -4.21
CA ASN A 50 9.32 -15.60 -3.48
C ASN A 50 8.76 -14.16 -3.48
N SER A 51 9.18 -13.32 -4.44
CA SER A 51 8.66 -11.96 -4.57
C SER A 51 7.17 -11.98 -4.96
N ALA A 52 6.38 -11.08 -4.36
CA ALA A 52 4.99 -10.83 -4.77
C ALA A 52 4.88 -10.44 -6.25
N TYR A 53 5.97 -9.92 -6.85
CA TYR A 53 6.03 -9.62 -8.28
C TYR A 53 5.79 -10.86 -9.15
N ASN A 54 6.22 -12.05 -8.70
CA ASN A 54 5.99 -13.32 -9.40
C ASN A 54 4.53 -13.81 -9.26
N MET A 55 3.67 -13.03 -8.61
CA MET A 55 2.26 -13.33 -8.38
C MET A 55 1.35 -12.27 -8.98
N MET A 56 1.89 -11.43 -9.87
CA MET A 56 1.14 -10.29 -10.43
C MET A 56 -0.15 -10.72 -11.12
N ASP A 57 -0.19 -11.87 -11.80
CA ASP A 57 -1.40 -12.39 -12.43
C ASP A 57 -2.51 -12.68 -11.42
N VAL A 58 -2.16 -13.31 -10.30
CA VAL A 58 -3.08 -13.61 -9.19
C VAL A 58 -3.56 -12.32 -8.52
N ILE A 59 -2.63 -11.37 -8.30
CA ILE A 59 -2.93 -10.06 -7.73
C ILE A 59 -3.92 -9.31 -8.63
N ASN A 60 -3.62 -9.20 -9.92
CA ASN A 60 -4.47 -8.53 -10.90
C ASN A 60 -5.85 -9.19 -10.99
N LYS A 61 -5.91 -10.52 -10.99
CA LYS A 61 -7.18 -11.27 -10.99
C LYS A 61 -8.03 -10.98 -9.75
N CYS A 62 -7.43 -11.01 -8.55
CA CYS A 62 -8.20 -10.86 -7.31
C CYS A 62 -8.56 -9.41 -7.00
N PHE A 63 -7.64 -8.47 -7.21
CA PHE A 63 -7.85 -7.06 -6.86
C PHE A 63 -8.51 -6.22 -7.98
N SER A 64 -8.83 -6.84 -9.13
CA SER A 64 -9.65 -6.22 -10.18
C SER A 64 -11.15 -6.26 -9.90
N LYS A 65 -11.60 -7.05 -8.91
CA LYS A 65 -13.02 -7.14 -8.52
C LYS A 65 -13.57 -5.80 -8.04
N ALA A 66 -14.89 -5.64 -8.07
CA ALA A 66 -15.59 -4.38 -7.83
C ALA A 66 -15.86 -4.10 -6.35
N THR A 67 -15.87 -5.09 -5.46
CA THR A 67 -16.08 -4.85 -4.02
C THR A 67 -15.02 -5.53 -3.17
N VAL A 68 -14.87 -5.10 -1.90
CA VAL A 68 -13.95 -5.74 -0.95
C VAL A 68 -14.35 -7.20 -0.74
N GLU A 69 -15.66 -7.45 -0.66
CA GLU A 69 -16.26 -8.78 -0.52
C GLU A 69 -15.87 -9.69 -1.70
N GLU A 70 -16.01 -9.20 -2.93
CA GLU A 70 -15.59 -9.97 -4.11
C GLU A 70 -14.08 -10.22 -4.16
N ILE A 71 -13.26 -9.25 -3.72
CA ILE A 71 -11.80 -9.43 -3.60
C ILE A 71 -11.49 -10.55 -2.61
N ILE A 72 -12.14 -10.55 -1.44
CA ILE A 72 -11.97 -11.57 -0.40
C ILE A 72 -12.36 -12.95 -0.94
N VAL A 73 -13.54 -13.08 -1.57
CA VAL A 73 -14.00 -14.34 -2.18
C VAL A 73 -13.04 -14.82 -3.26
N SER A 74 -12.54 -13.91 -4.11
CA SER A 74 -11.56 -14.26 -5.13
C SER A 74 -10.25 -14.77 -4.53
N LEU A 75 -9.78 -14.16 -3.44
CA LEU A 75 -8.58 -14.62 -2.72
C LEU A 75 -8.80 -15.97 -2.04
N GLU A 76 -9.96 -16.20 -1.44
CA GLU A 76 -10.33 -17.49 -0.84
C GLU A 76 -10.28 -18.62 -1.87
N HIS A 77 -10.82 -18.39 -3.07
CA HIS A 77 -10.74 -19.33 -4.17
C HIS A 77 -9.28 -19.62 -4.58
N GLU A 78 -8.46 -18.57 -4.72
CA GLU A 78 -7.04 -18.76 -5.05
C GLU A 78 -6.25 -19.51 -3.98
N VAL A 79 -6.57 -19.34 -2.68
CA VAL A 79 -5.93 -20.11 -1.60
C VAL A 79 -6.18 -21.61 -1.73
N VAL A 80 -7.36 -22.02 -2.19
CA VAL A 80 -7.71 -23.43 -2.38
C VAL A 80 -6.92 -24.06 -3.53
N HIS A 81 -6.76 -23.35 -4.64
CA HIS A 81 -6.07 -23.87 -5.84
C HIS A 81 -4.55 -23.67 -5.81
N HIS A 82 -4.09 -22.63 -5.13
CA HIS A 82 -2.69 -22.24 -5.03
C HIS A 82 -2.38 -21.81 -3.59
N PRO A 83 -2.04 -22.74 -2.68
CA PRO A 83 -1.88 -22.47 -1.25
C PRO A 83 -0.57 -21.74 -0.91
N LYS A 84 -0.18 -20.77 -1.76
CA LYS A 84 0.98 -19.91 -1.55
C LYS A 84 0.77 -19.10 -0.28
N GLU A 85 1.81 -19.09 0.56
CA GLU A 85 1.78 -18.46 1.88
C GLU A 85 1.46 -16.96 1.82
N TRP A 86 1.85 -16.29 0.73
CA TRP A 86 1.52 -14.88 0.51
C TRP A 86 0.01 -14.62 0.43
N ILE A 87 -0.76 -15.45 -0.28
CA ILE A 87 -2.21 -15.24 -0.47
C ILE A 87 -2.94 -15.47 0.85
N LYS A 88 -2.57 -16.52 1.58
CA LYS A 88 -3.11 -16.81 2.93
C LYS A 88 -2.87 -15.64 3.87
N ASN A 89 -1.66 -15.08 3.85
CA ASN A 89 -1.32 -13.93 4.66
C ASN A 89 -2.09 -12.67 4.27
N ALA A 90 -2.20 -12.37 2.97
CA ALA A 90 -3.00 -11.25 2.47
C ALA A 90 -4.47 -11.36 2.91
N LEU A 91 -5.08 -12.53 2.73
CA LEU A 91 -6.47 -12.80 3.14
C LEU A 91 -6.66 -12.63 4.65
N ARG A 92 -5.74 -13.17 5.47
CA ARG A 92 -5.78 -13.01 6.93
C ARG A 92 -5.71 -11.53 7.34
N LEU A 93 -4.83 -10.76 6.71
CA LEU A 93 -4.68 -9.33 7.00
C LEU A 93 -5.92 -8.54 6.60
N LEU A 94 -6.52 -8.82 5.44
CA LEU A 94 -7.77 -8.19 5.03
C LEU A 94 -8.91 -8.51 6.01
N LYS A 95 -9.04 -9.76 6.46
CA LYS A 95 -10.06 -10.15 7.44
C LYS A 95 -9.87 -9.51 8.83
N LYS A 96 -8.64 -9.14 9.20
CA LYS A 96 -8.33 -8.45 10.46
C LYS A 96 -8.57 -6.94 10.38
N ALA A 97 -8.55 -6.35 9.18
CA ALA A 97 -8.70 -4.91 9.00
C ALA A 97 -10.15 -4.44 9.21
N SER A 98 -10.33 -3.14 9.50
CA SER A 98 -11.66 -2.53 9.55
C SER A 98 -12.35 -2.66 8.17
N PRO A 99 -13.58 -3.21 8.12
CA PRO A 99 -14.35 -3.34 6.87
C PRO A 99 -14.60 -1.98 6.21
N THR A 100 -14.92 -0.98 7.04
CA THR A 100 -15.15 0.41 6.61
C THR A 100 -13.88 0.99 5.97
N SER A 101 -12.73 0.83 6.63
CA SER A 101 -11.45 1.32 6.10
C SER A 101 -11.08 0.66 4.78
N LEU A 102 -11.32 -0.65 4.63
CA LEU A 102 -11.09 -1.35 3.36
C LEU A 102 -11.95 -0.79 2.22
N LYS A 103 -13.25 -0.58 2.48
CA LYS A 103 -14.19 -0.03 1.49
C LYS A 103 -13.82 1.40 1.08
N ILE A 104 -13.48 2.25 2.06
CA ILE A 104 -13.01 3.61 1.82
C ILE A 104 -11.74 3.59 0.96
N CYS A 105 -10.75 2.78 1.34
CA CYS A 105 -9.47 2.67 0.61
C CYS A 105 -9.68 2.22 -0.83
N LEU A 106 -10.47 1.16 -1.05
CA LEU A 106 -10.78 0.65 -2.38
C LEU A 106 -11.44 1.73 -3.26
N LYS A 107 -12.39 2.48 -2.69
CA LYS A 107 -13.06 3.58 -3.39
C LYS A 107 -12.10 4.70 -3.76
N LEU A 108 -11.27 5.15 -2.80
CA LEU A 108 -10.27 6.20 -3.02
C LEU A 108 -9.26 5.82 -4.12
N ILE A 109 -8.75 4.59 -4.12
CA ILE A 109 -7.80 4.11 -5.15
C ILE A 109 -8.43 4.17 -6.55
N ARG A 110 -9.67 3.68 -6.69
CA ARG A 110 -10.32 3.62 -8.01
C ARG A 110 -10.74 4.96 -8.54
N GLU A 111 -11.29 5.81 -7.69
CA GLU A 111 -11.67 7.17 -8.09
C GLU A 111 -10.41 8.00 -8.36
N GLY A 112 -9.36 7.83 -7.55
CA GLY A 112 -8.08 8.53 -7.71
C GLY A 112 -7.38 8.24 -9.04
N ARG A 113 -7.58 7.05 -9.64
CA ARG A 113 -7.04 6.72 -10.98
C ARG A 113 -7.51 7.70 -12.07
N MET A 114 -8.68 8.32 -11.89
CA MET A 114 -9.28 9.24 -12.86
C MET A 114 -9.06 10.72 -12.49
N LEU A 115 -8.31 11.00 -11.41
CA LEU A 115 -8.16 12.33 -10.85
C LEU A 115 -6.69 12.78 -10.86
N GLY A 116 -6.48 14.09 -10.90
CA GLY A 116 -5.17 14.69 -10.63
C GLY A 116 -4.86 14.73 -9.13
N ILE A 117 -3.57 14.87 -8.78
CA ILE A 117 -3.07 14.84 -7.39
C ILE A 117 -3.82 15.80 -6.46
N ASN A 118 -4.09 17.04 -6.91
CA ASN A 118 -4.79 18.05 -6.10
C ASN A 118 -6.21 17.61 -5.72
N GLU A 119 -6.93 16.94 -6.63
CA GLU A 119 -8.29 16.47 -6.36
C GLU A 119 -8.29 15.23 -5.47
N CYS A 120 -7.31 14.33 -5.64
CA CYS A 120 -7.08 13.22 -4.70
C CYS A 120 -6.87 13.74 -3.28
N LEU A 121 -5.96 14.70 -3.08
CA LEU A 121 -5.66 15.27 -1.77
C LEU A 121 -6.88 15.96 -1.13
N LYS A 122 -7.65 16.75 -1.90
CA LYS A 122 -8.90 17.35 -1.40
C LYS A 122 -9.91 16.30 -0.94
N LYS A 123 -10.03 15.21 -1.70
CA LYS A 123 -10.95 14.12 -1.40
C LYS A 123 -10.52 13.33 -0.16
N GLU A 124 -9.25 12.97 -0.08
CA GLU A 124 -8.66 12.31 1.09
C GLU A 124 -8.81 13.16 2.34
N TYR A 125 -8.56 14.47 2.25
CA TYR A 125 -8.75 15.41 3.37
C TYR A 125 -10.20 15.39 3.90
N ARG A 126 -11.20 15.41 3.00
CA ARG A 126 -12.62 15.33 3.41
C ARG A 126 -12.93 14.00 4.10
N VAL A 127 -12.45 12.89 3.54
CA VAL A 127 -12.63 11.56 4.13
C VAL A 127 -12.03 11.51 5.54
N VAL A 128 -10.77 11.93 5.69
CA VAL A 128 -10.08 11.96 6.99
C VAL A 128 -10.82 12.88 7.97
N SER A 129 -11.29 14.05 7.53
CA SER A 129 -12.05 14.97 8.38
C SER A 129 -13.33 14.32 8.95
N HIS A 130 -14.07 13.58 8.14
CA HIS A 130 -15.25 12.85 8.59
C HIS A 130 -14.91 11.67 9.51
N ILE A 131 -13.81 10.96 9.26
CA ILE A 131 -13.32 9.91 10.17
C ILE A 131 -12.97 10.50 11.54
N MET A 132 -12.24 11.63 11.57
CA MET A 132 -11.81 12.29 12.80
C MET A 132 -12.98 12.87 13.63
N ARG A 133 -14.08 13.23 12.97
CA ARG A 133 -15.33 13.68 13.63
C ARG A 133 -16.21 12.54 14.12
N PHE A 134 -15.81 11.29 13.88
CA PHE A 134 -16.62 10.10 14.14
C PHE A 134 -17.92 10.03 13.33
N ASP A 135 -18.02 10.76 12.22
CA ASP A 135 -19.24 10.80 11.37
C ASP A 135 -19.48 9.45 10.67
N VAL A 136 -18.43 8.65 10.47
CA VAL A 136 -18.47 7.41 9.67
C VAL A 136 -18.19 6.17 10.53
N THR A 137 -17.16 6.21 11.36
CA THR A 137 -16.75 5.09 12.21
C THR A 137 -15.82 5.57 13.33
N LYS A 138 -15.73 4.79 14.41
CA LYS A 138 -14.73 4.97 15.49
C LYS A 138 -13.50 4.08 15.30
N ASP A 139 -13.48 3.24 14.26
CA ASP A 139 -12.44 2.22 14.04
C ASP A 139 -11.02 2.80 13.98
N TYR A 140 -10.85 4.04 13.50
CA TYR A 140 -9.54 4.69 13.49
C TYR A 140 -8.94 4.80 14.90
N PHE A 141 -9.71 5.31 15.85
CA PHE A 141 -9.25 5.52 17.22
C PHE A 141 -9.03 4.20 17.94
N GLU A 142 -9.90 3.22 17.70
CA GLU A 142 -9.74 1.88 18.25
C GLU A 142 -8.52 1.16 17.67
N GLY A 143 -8.24 1.34 16.37
CA GLY A 143 -7.01 0.87 15.75
C GLY A 143 -5.76 1.50 16.38
N VAL A 144 -5.77 2.81 16.61
CA VAL A 144 -4.66 3.52 17.30
C VAL A 144 -4.47 2.99 18.72
N ARG A 145 -5.56 2.84 19.49
CA ARG A 145 -5.52 2.27 20.84
C ARG A 145 -4.87 0.89 20.84
N ALA A 146 -5.40 -0.04 20.04
CA ALA A 146 -4.97 -1.43 20.02
C ALA A 146 -3.52 -1.63 19.54
N LEU A 147 -3.05 -0.83 18.57
CA LEU A 147 -1.72 -1.01 17.98
C LEU A 147 -0.62 -0.18 18.65
N LEU A 148 -0.94 1.05 19.10
CA LEU A 148 0.07 2.02 19.52
C LEU A 148 0.03 2.34 21.02
N LEU A 149 -1.16 2.35 21.64
CA LEU A 149 -1.32 2.68 23.06
C LEU A 149 -1.25 1.42 23.93
N ASP A 150 -2.27 0.57 23.84
CA ASP A 150 -2.41 -0.60 24.69
C ASP A 150 -1.60 -1.80 24.15
N LYS A 151 -1.32 -1.79 22.83
CA LYS A 151 -0.52 -2.81 22.13
C LYS A 151 -1.06 -4.23 22.29
N ASP A 152 -2.37 -4.37 22.50
CA ASP A 152 -3.07 -5.65 22.62
C ASP A 152 -3.25 -6.37 21.26
N ASN A 153 -3.02 -5.66 20.14
CA ASN A 153 -3.22 -6.16 18.78
C ASN A 153 -4.66 -6.66 18.49
N ASP A 154 -5.66 -6.20 19.25
CA ASP A 154 -7.05 -6.65 19.22
C ASP A 154 -8.04 -5.48 19.12
N PRO A 155 -8.07 -4.77 17.96
CA PRO A 155 -8.96 -3.65 17.76
C PRO A 155 -10.43 -4.09 17.66
N LYS A 156 -11.31 -3.47 18.46
CA LYS A 156 -12.77 -3.66 18.46
C LYS A 156 -13.45 -2.84 17.37
N VAL A 157 -13.22 -3.22 16.12
CA VAL A 157 -13.83 -2.58 14.95
C VAL A 157 -15.30 -2.97 14.76
N ILE A 158 -16.10 -2.08 14.19
CA ILE A 158 -17.51 -2.34 13.90
C ILE A 158 -17.62 -3.27 12.68
N ASN A 159 -18.09 -4.50 12.90
CA ASN A 159 -18.23 -5.51 11.85
C ASN A 159 -19.54 -5.35 11.06
N ASN A 160 -19.55 -4.43 10.09
CA ASN A 160 -20.66 -4.28 9.13
C ASN A 160 -20.40 -5.02 7.81
N PHE A 161 -20.02 -6.31 7.88
CA PHE A 161 -20.02 -7.18 6.69
C PHE A 161 -21.42 -7.71 6.33
N GLY A 162 -22.47 -7.27 7.03
CA GLY A 162 -23.86 -7.62 6.73
C GLY A 162 -24.71 -6.36 6.56
N ASN A 163 -25.57 -6.40 5.54
CA ASN A 163 -26.68 -5.49 5.25
C ASN A 163 -26.36 -4.24 4.42
N HIS A 164 -26.16 -4.45 3.12
CA HIS A 164 -26.91 -3.68 2.14
C HIS A 164 -27.61 -4.66 1.20
N THR A 165 -28.94 -4.57 1.21
CA THR A 165 -29.92 -5.18 0.31
C THR A 165 -29.56 -5.03 -1.15
#